data_AF-A0A8S2VKG1-F1
#
_entry.id   AF-A0A8S2VKG1-F1
#
_cell.length_a   1.000
_cell.length_b   1.000
_cell.length_c   1.000
_cell.angle_alpha   90.00
_cell.angle_beta   90.00
_cell.angle_gamma   90.00
#
_symmetry.space_group_name_H-M   'P 1'
#
loop_
_entity.id
_entity.type
_entity.pdbx_description
1 polymer ?
#
loop_
_entity_poly.entity_id
_entity_poly.type
_entity_poly.pdbx_seq_one_letter_code
_entity_poly.pdbx_strand_id
1 'polypeptide(L)'
;SHHIQTDNVGDVVLFGLVTCFPFIQNDHLLKIPSISLRYYKLISTLCEQHSDSIFRLLNLDFFIPFLQTIKTGIDQYGNEICKMCLETVHGLALYVAQQHLQDEKSAQLQLFLDYLIDQVLQTNSPTLDLFETYGSALFALLCAYPQEFLRLCMNIKEQYQNNEQLTSIFDKFVNGIPIQQYNRKTKTNFLEKFEVFITDIRRVTKR
;
A
#
# COMPACT_ATOMS: atom_id res chain seq x y z
N SER A 1 -32.89 4.45 -11.60
CA SER A 1 -32.28 5.75 -11.91
C SER A 1 -31.59 6.26 -10.66
N HIS A 2 -30.32 5.89 -10.47
CA HIS A 2 -29.53 6.39 -9.33
C HIS A 2 -28.87 7.70 -9.75
N HIS A 3 -29.47 8.82 -9.35
CA HIS A 3 -28.75 10.09 -9.35
C HIS A 3 -27.69 10.02 -8.26
N ILE A 4 -26.44 9.75 -8.66
CA ILE A 4 -25.28 10.04 -7.83
C ILE A 4 -25.15 11.56 -7.85
N GLN A 5 -25.49 12.20 -6.75
CA GLN A 5 -25.25 13.62 -6.55
C GLN A 5 -23.72 13.79 -6.49
N THR A 6 -23.15 14.48 -7.49
CA THR A 6 -21.71 14.75 -7.58
C THR A 6 -21.47 16.07 -6.84
N ASP A 7 -21.20 15.97 -5.54
CA ASP A 7 -21.07 17.16 -4.68
C ASP A 7 -19.63 17.71 -4.69
N ASN A 8 -18.67 17.01 -5.32
CA ASN A 8 -17.26 17.40 -5.41
C ASN A 8 -16.58 16.89 -6.70
N VAL A 9 -15.49 17.54 -7.11
CA VAL A 9 -14.60 17.17 -8.23
C VAL A 9 -14.18 15.70 -8.17
N GLY A 10 -13.89 15.16 -6.98
CA GLY A 10 -13.54 13.77 -6.78
C GLY A 10 -14.60 12.79 -7.30
N ASP A 11 -15.88 13.07 -7.07
CA ASP A 11 -16.99 12.22 -7.51
C ASP A 11 -17.10 12.20 -9.04
N VAL A 12 -16.94 13.35 -9.70
CA VAL A 12 -16.99 13.49 -11.16
C VAL A 12 -15.85 12.73 -11.82
N VAL A 13 -14.63 12.89 -11.32
CA VAL A 13 -13.44 12.20 -11.83
C VAL A 13 -13.60 10.69 -11.66
N LEU A 14 -14.10 10.25 -10.51
CA LEU A 14 -14.28 8.84 -10.21
C LEU A 14 -15.35 8.19 -11.08
N PHE A 15 -16.44 8.90 -11.36
CA PHE A 15 -17.45 8.44 -12.31
C PHE A 15 -16.86 8.25 -13.72
N GLY A 16 -16.04 9.19 -14.17
CA GLY A 16 -15.29 9.06 -15.41
C GLY A 16 -14.36 7.85 -15.41
N LEU A 17 -13.62 7.64 -14.31
CA LEU A 17 -12.71 6.52 -14.14
C LEU A 17 -13.44 5.17 -14.21
N VAL A 18 -14.54 5.01 -13.47
CA VAL A 18 -15.39 3.81 -13.47
C VAL A 18 -15.93 3.53 -14.88
N THR A 19 -16.31 4.56 -15.61
CA THR A 19 -16.77 4.44 -17.01
C THR A 19 -15.65 3.94 -17.93
N CYS A 20 -14.42 4.40 -17.71
CA CYS A 20 -13.26 3.97 -18.49
C CYS A 20 -12.67 2.62 -18.05
N PHE A 21 -13.06 2.11 -16.87
CA PHE A 21 -12.44 0.97 -16.22
C PHE A 21 -12.42 -0.33 -17.05
N PRO A 22 -13.49 -0.71 -17.77
CA PRO A 22 -13.48 -1.89 -18.64
C PRO A 22 -12.41 -1.83 -19.74
N PHE A 23 -12.07 -0.61 -20.19
CA PHE A 23 -11.00 -0.42 -21.16
C PHE A 23 -9.62 -0.52 -20.50
N ILE A 24 -9.47 0.03 -19.30
CA ILE A 24 -8.22 -0.04 -18.53
C ILE A 24 -7.87 -1.48 -18.14
N GLN A 25 -8.87 -2.29 -17.78
CA GLN A 25 -8.72 -3.73 -17.51
C GLN A 25 -8.38 -4.54 -18.75
N ASN A 26 -8.63 -4.01 -19.95
CA ASN A 26 -8.18 -4.65 -21.17
C ASN A 26 -6.67 -4.40 -21.31
N ASP A 27 -5.87 -5.46 -21.08
CA ASP A 27 -4.40 -5.49 -20.90
C ASP A 27 -3.55 -4.73 -21.93
N HIS A 28 -4.13 -4.16 -22.97
CA HIS A 28 -3.43 -3.42 -24.00
C HIS A 28 -3.28 -1.92 -23.71
N LEU A 29 -4.19 -1.31 -22.93
CA LEU A 29 -4.16 0.15 -22.74
C LEU A 29 -3.05 0.61 -21.79
N LEU A 30 -2.85 -0.08 -20.66
CA LEU A 30 -1.78 0.28 -19.71
C LEU A 30 -0.38 -0.06 -20.25
N LYS A 31 -0.27 -0.95 -21.25
CA LYS A 31 0.99 -1.21 -21.97
C LYS A 31 1.49 0.01 -22.76
N ILE A 32 0.62 0.99 -23.03
CA ILE A 32 1.01 2.24 -23.69
C ILE A 32 1.59 3.20 -22.63
N PRO A 33 2.90 3.53 -22.65
CA PRO A 33 3.57 4.24 -21.55
C PRO A 33 2.94 5.59 -21.18
N SER A 34 2.50 6.35 -22.18
CA SER A 34 1.86 7.65 -21.95
C SER A 34 0.48 7.53 -21.29
N ILE A 35 -0.22 6.41 -21.51
CA ILE A 35 -1.54 6.16 -20.93
C ILE A 35 -1.39 5.66 -19.50
N SER A 36 -0.52 4.66 -19.26
CA SER A 36 -0.25 4.18 -17.91
C SER A 36 0.25 5.30 -17.01
N LEU A 37 1.20 6.13 -17.46
CA LEU A 37 1.68 7.25 -16.66
C LEU A 37 0.55 8.21 -16.26
N ARG A 38 -0.34 8.57 -17.21
CA ARG A 38 -1.49 9.45 -16.93
C ARG A 38 -2.51 8.79 -16.01
N TYR A 39 -2.77 7.50 -16.19
CA TYR A 39 -3.65 6.72 -15.32
C TYR A 39 -3.12 6.69 -13.88
N TYR A 40 -1.88 6.28 -13.68
CA TYR A 40 -1.29 6.18 -12.34
C TYR A 40 -1.18 7.54 -11.65
N LYS A 41 -0.88 8.61 -12.41
CA LYS A 41 -0.92 9.98 -11.90
C LYS A 41 -2.32 10.40 -11.45
N LEU A 42 -3.34 10.08 -12.24
CA LEU A 42 -4.72 10.39 -11.91
C LEU A 42 -5.16 9.68 -10.63
N ILE A 43 -4.96 8.37 -10.53
CA ILE A 43 -5.42 7.61 -9.35
C ILE A 43 -4.65 7.99 -8.09
N SER A 44 -3.35 8.28 -8.20
CA SER A 44 -2.53 8.74 -7.07
C SER A 44 -3.04 10.06 -6.52
N THR A 45 -3.29 11.04 -7.40
CA THR A 45 -3.87 12.34 -6.99
C THR A 45 -5.26 12.17 -6.39
N LEU A 46 -6.10 11.32 -6.99
CA LEU A 46 -7.46 11.08 -6.53
C LEU A 46 -7.49 10.42 -5.14
N CYS A 47 -6.63 9.44 -4.89
CA CYS A 47 -6.54 8.82 -3.57
C CYS A 47 -5.93 9.75 -2.53
N GLU A 48 -4.97 10.60 -2.88
CA GLU A 48 -4.41 11.58 -1.95
C GLU A 48 -5.44 12.62 -1.51
N GLN A 49 -6.28 13.11 -2.43
CA GLN A 49 -7.18 14.24 -2.17
C GLN A 49 -8.62 13.83 -1.85
N HIS A 50 -9.06 12.66 -2.32
CA HIS A 50 -10.46 12.24 -2.33
C HIS A 50 -10.62 10.74 -1.99
N SER A 51 -9.80 10.22 -1.05
CA SER A 51 -9.96 8.86 -0.54
C SER A 51 -11.39 8.57 -0.04
N ASP A 52 -12.07 9.57 0.54
CA ASP A 52 -13.47 9.45 0.94
C ASP A 52 -14.39 9.05 -0.22
N SER A 53 -14.17 9.65 -1.38
CA SER A 53 -14.96 9.44 -2.59
C SER A 53 -14.67 8.06 -3.17
N ILE A 54 -13.42 7.59 -3.12
CA ILE A 54 -13.03 6.23 -3.49
C ILE A 54 -13.82 5.22 -2.66
N PHE A 55 -13.75 5.30 -1.33
CA PHE A 55 -14.43 4.33 -0.46
C PHE A 55 -15.96 4.45 -0.52
N ARG A 56 -16.51 5.65 -0.76
CA ARG A 56 -17.96 5.86 -0.87
C ARG A 56 -18.54 5.35 -2.19
N LEU A 57 -17.87 5.61 -3.32
CA LEU A 57 -18.44 5.42 -4.65
C LEU A 57 -17.97 4.17 -5.38
N LEU A 58 -16.76 3.65 -5.10
CA LEU A 58 -16.36 2.36 -5.67
C LEU A 58 -17.06 1.25 -4.93
N ASN A 59 -17.84 0.47 -5.68
CA ASN A 59 -18.28 -0.84 -5.22
C ASN A 59 -17.09 -1.82 -5.19
N LEU A 60 -17.31 -2.99 -4.59
CA LEU A 60 -16.25 -3.99 -4.44
C LEU A 60 -15.74 -4.53 -5.78
N ASP A 61 -16.65 -4.69 -6.76
CA ASP A 61 -16.33 -5.19 -8.12
C ASP A 61 -15.38 -4.29 -8.90
N PHE A 62 -15.39 -2.97 -8.64
CA PHE A 62 -14.43 -2.02 -9.19
C PHE A 62 -13.22 -1.82 -8.27
N PHE A 63 -13.41 -1.90 -6.95
CA PHE A 63 -12.34 -1.68 -5.98
C PHE A 63 -11.25 -2.77 -6.03
N ILE A 64 -11.63 -4.05 -6.14
CA ILE A 64 -10.66 -5.15 -6.20
C ILE A 64 -9.75 -5.05 -7.44
N PRO A 65 -10.28 -4.92 -8.67
CA PRO A 65 -9.39 -4.78 -9.80
C PRO A 65 -8.66 -3.43 -9.81
N PHE A 66 -9.20 -2.39 -9.18
CA PHE A 66 -8.48 -1.14 -9.00
C PHE A 66 -7.21 -1.37 -8.17
N LEU A 67 -7.32 -2.06 -7.05
CA LEU A 67 -6.19 -2.51 -6.25
C LEU A 67 -5.23 -3.41 -7.04
N GLN A 68 -5.73 -4.29 -7.92
CA GLN A 68 -4.87 -5.11 -8.79
C GLN A 68 -4.04 -4.24 -9.74
N THR A 69 -4.59 -3.17 -10.31
CA THR A 69 -3.80 -2.25 -11.15
C THR A 69 -2.68 -1.57 -10.37
N ILE A 70 -2.91 -1.24 -9.09
CA ILE A 70 -1.89 -0.67 -8.21
C ILE A 70 -0.77 -1.68 -7.99
N LYS A 71 -1.12 -2.93 -7.63
CA LYS A 71 -0.14 -4.00 -7.44
C LYS A 71 0.70 -4.24 -8.71
N THR A 72 0.06 -4.33 -9.87
CA THR A 72 0.75 -4.43 -11.17
C THR A 72 1.67 -3.22 -11.42
N GLY A 73 1.24 -2.03 -11.02
CA GLY A 73 2.06 -0.81 -11.09
C GLY A 73 3.33 -0.87 -10.25
N ILE A 74 3.27 -1.52 -9.08
CA ILE A 74 4.44 -1.75 -8.22
C ILE A 74 5.37 -2.82 -8.82
N ASP A 75 4.80 -3.92 -9.33
CA ASP A 75 5.55 -5.09 -9.80
C ASP A 75 6.21 -4.89 -11.19
N GLN A 76 5.53 -4.22 -12.12
CA GLN A 76 5.85 -4.31 -13.56
C GLN A 76 6.36 -3.01 -14.18
N TYR A 77 6.27 -1.87 -13.49
CA TYR A 77 6.65 -0.57 -14.04
C TYR A 77 7.88 0.01 -13.34
N GLY A 78 8.48 1.05 -13.93
CA GLY A 78 9.63 1.75 -13.36
C GLY A 78 9.28 2.58 -12.12
N ASN A 79 10.33 3.10 -11.48
CA ASN A 79 10.25 3.79 -10.18
C ASN A 79 9.22 4.92 -10.12
N GLU A 80 8.97 5.65 -11.21
CA GLU A 80 7.98 6.73 -11.22
C GLU A 80 6.55 6.21 -10.98
N ILE A 81 6.13 5.17 -11.70
CA ILE A 81 4.80 4.57 -11.52
C ILE A 81 4.74 3.80 -10.19
N CYS A 82 5.79 3.07 -9.85
CA CYS A 82 5.88 2.36 -8.57
C CYS A 82 5.69 3.33 -7.39
N LYS A 83 6.33 4.52 -7.44
CA LYS A 83 6.16 5.58 -6.45
C LYS A 83 4.71 6.04 -6.34
N MET A 84 4.06 6.34 -7.47
CA MET A 84 2.65 6.76 -7.48
C MET A 84 1.73 5.67 -6.91
N CYS A 85 2.00 4.40 -7.18
CA CYS A 85 1.26 3.28 -6.59
C CYS A 85 1.43 3.21 -5.07
N LEU A 86 2.67 3.34 -4.57
CA LEU A 86 2.95 3.36 -3.14
C LEU A 86 2.28 4.57 -2.45
N GLU A 87 2.30 5.74 -3.08
CA GLU A 87 1.56 6.93 -2.60
C GLU A 87 0.05 6.70 -2.59
N THR A 88 -0.48 5.98 -3.57
CA THR A 88 -1.89 5.58 -3.63
C THR A 88 -2.25 4.66 -2.46
N VAL A 89 -1.46 3.61 -2.22
CA VAL A 89 -1.61 2.71 -1.07
C VAL A 89 -1.53 3.49 0.24
N HIS A 90 -0.57 4.40 0.34
CA HIS A 90 -0.39 5.27 1.50
C HIS A 90 -1.65 6.09 1.80
N GLY A 91 -2.21 6.79 0.81
CA GLY A 91 -3.41 7.61 0.97
C GLY A 91 -4.63 6.79 1.41
N LEU A 92 -4.87 5.64 0.76
CA LEU A 92 -5.98 4.76 1.10
C LEU A 92 -5.83 4.20 2.52
N ALA A 93 -4.64 3.72 2.89
CA ALA A 93 -4.41 3.12 4.20
C ALA A 93 -4.49 4.17 5.32
N LEU A 94 -3.99 5.38 5.06
CA LEU A 94 -4.12 6.50 5.99
C LEU A 94 -5.58 6.86 6.24
N TYR A 95 -6.41 6.88 5.18
CA TYR A 95 -7.83 7.14 5.31
C TYR A 95 -8.53 6.05 6.14
N VAL A 96 -8.25 4.77 5.88
CA VAL A 96 -8.76 3.64 6.70
C VAL A 96 -8.37 3.80 8.16
N ALA A 97 -7.10 4.12 8.44
CA ALA A 97 -6.59 4.28 9.80
C ALA A 97 -7.26 5.46 10.53
N GLN A 98 -7.48 6.59 9.85
CA GLN A 98 -8.09 7.79 10.43
C GLN A 98 -9.59 7.66 10.66
N GLN A 99 -10.30 6.99 9.74
CA GLN A 99 -11.76 6.81 9.81
C GLN A 99 -12.16 5.50 10.51
N HIS A 100 -11.19 4.68 10.92
CA HIS A 100 -11.40 3.36 11.53
C HIS A 100 -12.33 2.46 10.71
N LEU A 101 -12.15 2.42 9.38
CA LEU A 101 -13.00 1.65 8.48
C LEU A 101 -12.80 0.14 8.65
N GLN A 102 -13.90 -0.60 8.79
CA GLN A 102 -13.91 -2.06 8.95
C GLN A 102 -14.85 -2.74 7.93
N ASP A 103 -14.97 -2.15 6.73
CA ASP A 103 -15.81 -2.70 5.66
C ASP A 103 -15.04 -3.69 4.76
N GLU A 104 -15.76 -4.36 3.86
CA GLU A 104 -15.17 -5.36 2.98
C GLU A 104 -14.07 -4.77 2.06
N LYS A 105 -14.17 -3.49 1.70
CA LYS A 105 -13.16 -2.81 0.88
C LYS A 105 -11.89 -2.53 1.68
N SER A 106 -12.02 -2.03 2.92
CA SER A 106 -10.86 -1.85 3.78
C SER A 106 -10.17 -3.20 4.05
N ALA A 107 -10.91 -4.30 4.15
CA ALA A 107 -10.31 -5.64 4.25
C ALA A 107 -9.49 -6.04 3.01
N GLN A 108 -9.84 -5.59 1.79
CA GLN A 108 -9.02 -5.88 0.60
C GLN A 108 -7.67 -5.16 0.63
N LEU A 109 -7.62 -3.95 1.20
CA LEU A 109 -6.38 -3.18 1.29
C LEU A 109 -5.38 -3.79 2.28
N GLN A 110 -5.87 -4.58 3.25
CA GLN A 110 -5.02 -5.37 4.16
C GLN A 110 -4.05 -6.30 3.41
N LEU A 111 -4.43 -6.81 2.23
CA LEU A 111 -3.57 -7.69 1.42
C LEU A 111 -2.27 -7.00 0.96
N PHE A 112 -2.25 -5.67 0.88
CA PHE A 112 -1.01 -4.93 0.61
C PHE A 112 -0.03 -4.97 1.77
N LEU A 113 -0.48 -5.16 3.01
CA LEU A 113 0.42 -5.25 4.15
C LEU A 113 1.30 -6.50 4.03
N ASP A 114 0.68 -7.64 3.76
CA ASP A 114 1.36 -8.92 3.54
C ASP A 114 2.31 -8.81 2.34
N TYR A 115 1.78 -8.37 1.19
CA TYR A 115 2.56 -8.16 -0.02
C TYR A 115 3.78 -7.25 0.18
N LEU A 116 3.63 -6.10 0.85
CA LEU A 116 4.76 -5.19 1.06
C LEU A 116 5.77 -5.74 2.07
N ILE A 117 5.37 -6.54 3.05
CA ILE A 117 6.33 -7.20 3.96
C ILE A 117 7.10 -8.28 3.20
N ASP A 118 6.43 -9.08 2.38
CA ASP A 118 7.08 -10.09 1.52
C ASP A 118 8.11 -9.48 0.58
N GLN A 119 7.80 -8.36 -0.05
CA GLN A 119 8.72 -7.62 -0.92
C GLN A 119 9.97 -7.12 -0.15
N VAL A 120 9.81 -6.74 1.13
CA VAL A 120 10.95 -6.37 2.00
C VAL A 120 11.82 -7.58 2.30
N LEU A 121 11.21 -8.72 2.64
CA LEU A 121 11.91 -9.97 2.90
C LEU A 121 12.70 -10.46 1.68
N GLN A 122 12.09 -10.37 0.50
CA GLN A 122 12.72 -10.71 -0.78
C GLN A 122 13.80 -9.71 -1.20
N THR A 123 13.97 -8.61 -0.47
CA THR A 123 15.02 -7.62 -0.71
C THR A 123 14.90 -6.97 -2.11
N ASN A 124 13.68 -6.77 -2.60
CA ASN A 124 13.44 -6.28 -3.97
C ASN A 124 13.93 -4.83 -4.17
N SER A 125 14.28 -4.49 -5.43
CA SER A 125 14.82 -3.16 -5.81
C SER A 125 13.95 -1.98 -5.37
N PRO A 126 12.61 -2.02 -5.52
CA PRO A 126 11.75 -0.88 -5.20
C PRO A 126 11.83 -0.46 -3.73
N THR A 127 12.06 -1.40 -2.82
CA THR A 127 12.20 -1.13 -1.38
C THR A 127 13.41 -0.24 -1.08
N LEU A 128 14.44 -0.25 -1.93
CA LEU A 128 15.61 0.62 -1.79
C LEU A 128 15.45 1.94 -2.52
N ASP A 129 15.08 1.87 -3.79
CA ASP A 129 15.07 3.04 -4.65
C ASP A 129 13.98 4.03 -4.21
N LEU A 130 12.94 3.53 -3.54
CA LEU A 130 11.79 4.29 -3.05
C LEU A 130 11.60 4.14 -1.53
N PHE A 131 12.67 3.91 -0.76
CA PHE A 131 12.63 3.59 0.67
C PHE A 131 11.65 4.45 1.48
N GLU A 132 11.70 5.78 1.35
CA GLU A 132 10.82 6.67 2.11
C GLU A 132 9.34 6.50 1.74
N THR A 133 9.04 6.39 0.43
CA THR A 133 7.67 6.19 -0.06
C THR A 133 7.14 4.83 0.38
N TYR A 134 7.98 3.80 0.24
CA TYR A 134 7.68 2.44 0.64
C TYR A 134 7.40 2.33 2.13
N GLY A 135 8.31 2.84 2.96
CA GLY A 135 8.15 2.87 4.41
C GLY A 135 6.94 3.69 4.84
N SER A 136 6.61 4.77 4.14
CA SER A 136 5.40 5.56 4.39
C SER A 136 4.11 4.77 4.14
N ALA A 137 4.06 4.04 3.01
CA ALA A 137 2.92 3.20 2.67
C ALA A 137 2.76 2.05 3.67
N LEU A 138 3.87 1.35 3.98
CA LEU A 138 3.89 0.28 4.97
C LEU A 138 3.44 0.79 6.34
N PHE A 139 3.96 1.92 6.83
CA PHE A 139 3.56 2.47 8.12
C PHE A 139 2.06 2.82 8.18
N ALA A 140 1.50 3.39 7.12
CA ALA A 140 0.06 3.65 7.06
C ALA A 140 -0.77 2.37 7.13
N LEU A 141 -0.35 1.29 6.45
CA LEU A 141 -0.97 -0.03 6.55
C LEU A 141 -0.85 -0.63 7.96
N LEU A 142 0.29 -0.46 8.63
CA LEU A 142 0.48 -0.90 10.03
C LEU A 142 -0.48 -0.20 10.98
N CYS A 143 -0.69 1.10 10.81
CA CYS A 143 -1.66 1.86 11.59
C CYS A 143 -3.11 1.46 11.26
N ALA A 144 -3.41 1.09 10.02
CA ALA A 144 -4.74 0.65 9.60
C ALA A 144 -5.08 -0.77 10.09
N TYR A 145 -4.09 -1.68 10.08
CA TYR A 145 -4.28 -3.12 10.37
C TYR A 145 -3.27 -3.64 11.42
N PRO A 146 -3.28 -3.10 12.65
CA PRO A 146 -2.29 -3.44 13.67
C PRO A 146 -2.34 -4.91 14.08
N GLN A 147 -3.54 -5.51 14.14
CA GLN A 147 -3.72 -6.92 14.49
C GLN A 147 -3.19 -7.85 13.40
N GLU A 148 -3.44 -7.50 12.14
CA GLU A 148 -2.93 -8.29 11.02
C GLU A 148 -1.41 -8.27 10.98
N PHE A 149 -0.79 -7.11 11.22
CA PHE A 149 0.66 -7.02 11.31
C PHE A 149 1.25 -7.96 12.36
N LEU A 150 0.65 -8.02 13.55
CA LEU A 150 1.11 -8.92 14.61
C LEU A 150 0.96 -10.38 14.18
N ARG A 151 -0.14 -10.73 13.51
CA ARG A 151 -0.35 -12.07 12.93
C ARG A 151 0.73 -12.42 11.90
N LEU A 152 1.02 -11.52 10.97
CA LEU A 152 2.07 -11.70 9.96
C LEU A 152 3.44 -11.88 10.62
N CYS A 153 3.76 -11.08 11.63
CA CYS A 153 5.01 -11.24 12.38
C CYS A 153 5.10 -12.60 13.07
N MET A 154 4.01 -13.14 13.60
CA MET A 154 3.99 -14.49 14.16
C MET A 154 4.22 -15.55 13.09
N ASN A 155 3.51 -15.47 11.96
CA ASN A 155 3.66 -16.40 10.84
C ASN A 155 5.08 -16.42 10.28
N ILE A 156 5.70 -15.25 10.13
CA ILE A 156 7.09 -15.12 9.67
C ILE A 156 8.03 -15.77 10.69
N LYS A 157 7.84 -15.53 11.99
CA LYS A 157 8.68 -16.18 13.03
C LYS A 157 8.55 -17.69 13.02
N GLU A 158 7.35 -18.22 12.80
CA GLU A 158 7.13 -19.67 12.65
C GLU A 158 7.84 -20.20 11.40
N GLN A 159 7.74 -19.50 10.28
CA GLN A 159 8.41 -19.87 9.03
C GLN A 159 9.94 -19.90 9.18
N TYR A 160 10.51 -18.97 9.96
CA TYR A 160 11.95 -18.85 10.19
C TYR A 160 12.40 -19.33 11.57
N GLN A 161 11.65 -20.25 12.21
CA GLN A 161 11.94 -20.72 13.56
C GLN A 161 13.36 -21.29 13.73
N ASN A 162 13.95 -21.81 12.65
CA ASN A 162 15.31 -22.34 12.63
C ASN A 162 16.41 -21.26 12.47
N ASN A 163 16.04 -19.99 12.29
CA ASN A 163 16.96 -18.86 12.13
C ASN A 163 16.79 -17.88 13.29
N GLU A 164 17.44 -18.18 14.42
CA GLU A 164 17.38 -17.36 15.65
C GLU A 164 17.76 -15.89 15.41
N GLN A 165 18.66 -15.61 14.46
CA GLN A 165 19.07 -14.25 14.12
C GLN A 165 17.92 -13.46 13.49
N LEU A 166 17.20 -14.06 12.55
CA LEU A 166 16.08 -13.42 11.86
C LEU A 166 14.90 -13.20 12.82
N THR A 167 14.58 -14.18 13.66
CA THR A 167 13.57 -14.05 14.72
C THR A 167 13.90 -12.88 15.66
N SER A 168 15.16 -12.74 16.09
CA SER A 168 15.60 -11.63 16.96
C SER A 168 15.49 -10.26 16.28
N ILE A 169 15.78 -10.16 14.97
CA ILE A 169 15.63 -8.93 14.20
C ILE A 169 14.15 -8.49 14.17
N PHE A 170 13.25 -9.44 13.91
CA PHE A 170 11.80 -9.17 13.93
C PHE A 170 11.31 -8.76 15.32
N ASP A 171 11.76 -9.42 16.39
CA ASP A 171 11.39 -9.04 17.76
C ASP A 171 11.79 -7.59 18.08
N LYS A 172 13.02 -7.19 17.71
CA LYS A 172 13.49 -5.81 17.91
C LYS A 172 12.67 -4.81 17.10
N PHE A 173 12.32 -5.16 15.86
CA PHE A 173 11.53 -4.31 14.99
C PHE A 173 10.11 -4.14 15.55
N VAL A 174 9.40 -5.24 15.83
CA VAL A 174 8.01 -5.21 16.34
C VAL A 174 7.90 -4.48 17.67
N ASN A 175 8.78 -4.76 18.64
CA ASN A 175 8.78 -4.08 19.94
C ASN A 175 9.13 -2.59 19.85
N GLY A 176 9.77 -2.18 18.75
CA GLY A 176 10.18 -0.81 18.53
C GLY A 176 9.12 0.09 17.88
N ILE A 177 8.07 -0.44 17.26
CA ILE A 177 7.20 0.37 16.40
C ILE A 177 6.07 1.03 17.20
N PRO A 178 5.86 2.35 17.05
CA PRO A 178 4.70 3.02 17.62
C PRO A 178 3.44 2.77 16.76
N ILE A 179 2.75 1.65 16.99
CA ILE A 179 1.59 1.22 16.18
C ILE A 179 0.29 2.02 16.45
N GLN A 180 0.29 2.90 17.45
CA GLN A 180 -0.98 3.37 18.04
C GLN A 180 -1.70 4.47 17.23
N GLN A 181 -0.99 5.43 16.63
CA GLN A 181 -1.59 6.49 15.81
C GLN A 181 -0.60 7.06 14.77
N TYR A 182 -1.07 7.25 13.54
CA TYR A 182 -0.28 7.88 12.49
C TYR A 182 -0.07 9.37 12.79
N ASN A 183 1.19 9.78 12.96
CA ASN A 183 1.58 11.18 12.99
C ASN A 183 3.02 11.32 12.45
N ARG A 184 3.44 12.56 12.15
CA ARG A 184 4.77 12.82 11.56
C ARG A 184 5.91 12.27 12.42
N LYS A 185 5.80 12.38 13.75
CA LYS A 185 6.85 11.92 14.68
C LYS A 185 6.93 10.39 14.72
N THR A 186 5.80 9.70 14.77
CA THR A 186 5.75 8.23 14.77
C THR A 186 6.19 7.67 13.42
N LYS A 187 5.85 8.34 12.32
CA LYS A 187 6.35 8.02 10.98
C LYS A 187 7.87 8.12 10.90
N THR A 188 8.47 9.24 11.32
CA THR A 188 9.94 9.41 11.27
C THR A 188 10.65 8.34 12.10
N ASN A 189 10.18 8.08 13.33
CA ASN A 189 10.70 7.03 14.20
C ASN A 189 10.57 5.63 13.55
N PHE A 190 9.43 5.35 12.90
CA PHE A 190 9.24 4.11 12.15
C PHE A 190 10.28 3.98 11.02
N LEU A 191 10.47 5.03 10.21
CA LEU A 191 11.40 4.99 9.08
C LEU A 191 12.84 4.72 9.53
N GLU A 192 13.29 5.35 10.62
CA GLU A 192 14.62 5.10 11.21
C GLU A 192 14.78 3.62 11.62
N LYS A 193 13.76 3.05 12.28
CA LYS A 193 13.78 1.64 12.69
C LYS A 193 13.68 0.69 11.51
N PHE A 194 12.92 1.06 10.49
CA PHE A 194 12.74 0.29 9.27
C PHE A 194 14.02 0.23 8.44
N GLU A 195 14.81 1.31 8.41
CA GLU A 195 16.12 1.32 7.74
C GLU A 195 17.09 0.32 8.38
N VAL A 196 17.16 0.31 9.72
CA VAL A 196 17.96 -0.66 10.48
C VAL A 196 17.48 -2.08 10.21
N PHE A 197 16.16 -2.30 10.23
CA PHE A 197 15.55 -3.60 9.96
C PHE A 197 15.89 -4.13 8.56
N ILE A 198 15.75 -3.34 7.50
CA ILE A 198 16.12 -3.74 6.14
C ILE A 198 17.60 -4.08 6.05
N THR A 199 18.45 -3.26 6.68
CA THR A 199 19.90 -3.48 6.68
C THR A 199 20.26 -4.80 7.34
N ASP A 200 19.60 -5.14 8.45
CA ASP A 200 19.85 -6.38 9.18
C ASP A 200 19.28 -7.60 8.46
N ILE A 201 18.07 -7.51 7.87
CA ILE A 201 17.51 -8.60 7.05
C ILE A 201 18.45 -8.94 5.89
N ARG A 202 18.97 -7.93 5.20
CA ARG A 202 19.91 -8.12 4.08
C ARG A 202 21.18 -8.85 4.46
N ARG A 203 21.70 -8.58 5.65
CA ARG A 203 22.91 -9.25 6.16
C ARG A 203 22.67 -10.73 6.37
N VAL A 204 21.44 -11.11 6.74
CA VAL A 204 21.06 -12.50 7.00
C VAL A 204 20.63 -13.22 5.72
N THR A 205 19.94 -12.56 4.79
CA THR A 205 19.43 -13.18 3.55
C THR A 205 20.43 -13.24 2.40
N LYS A 206 21.50 -12.42 2.40
CA LYS A 206 22.60 -12.49 1.42
C LYS A 206 23.71 -13.49 1.78
N ARG A 207 23.57 -14.22 2.89
CA ARG A 207 24.44 -15.35 3.27
C ARG A 207 23.83 -16.66 2.79
#